data_AF-A0ABD3E7H4-F1
#
_entry.id   AF-A0ABD3E7H4-F1
#
_cell.length_a   1.000
_cell.length_b   1.000
_cell.length_c   1.000
_cell.angle_alpha   90.00
_cell.angle_beta   90.00
_cell.angle_gamma   90.00
#
_symmetry.space_group_name_H-M   'P 1'
#
loop_
_entity.id
_entity.type
_entity.pdbx_description
1 polymer ?
#
loop_
_entity_poly.entity_id
_entity_poly.type
_entity_poly.pdbx_seq_one_letter_code
_entity_poly.pdbx_strand_id
1 'polypeptide(L)'
;MTAIEDIQSSTSVKTGHRPIRSTGAAISVAVGLLEGCLINTGSRIMLFTSGPSTIGPGMIVNSDLGNSIRTHRELSKILRVGAAELKYPVETSGGFMILAESFESEQFSKCLHHMFDRDNDRNLKMFFDATIKIVTTNRNRDPWPLPFSRTLTNRTCVEFFFEVGNEQKAQAGSAFFIQFITRYRYSNMTVRKRVTTVSRRWVPKNSPEISSGFDQEVAASVMARLAI
;
A
#
# COMPACT_ATOMS: atom_id res chain seq x y z
N MET A 1 25.79 7.87 -22.47
CA MET A 1 24.76 8.85 -22.17
C MET A 1 23.45 8.10 -22.11
N THR A 2 22.83 8.07 -20.94
CA THR A 2 21.57 7.34 -20.74
C THR A 2 20.41 8.29 -21.01
N ALA A 3 19.28 7.79 -21.53
CA ALA A 3 18.11 8.62 -21.86
C ALA A 3 17.57 9.47 -20.69
N ILE A 4 17.96 9.16 -19.45
CA ILE A 4 17.60 9.93 -18.24
C ILE A 4 18.42 11.21 -18.13
N GLU A 5 19.70 11.18 -18.51
CA GLU A 5 20.61 12.34 -18.44
C GLU A 5 20.20 13.44 -19.42
N ASP A 6 19.49 13.07 -20.49
CA ASP A 6 19.03 13.99 -21.55
C ASP A 6 17.65 14.61 -21.25
N ILE A 7 17.01 14.27 -20.13
CA ILE A 7 15.70 14.81 -19.76
C ILE A 7 15.84 16.29 -19.41
N GLN A 8 15.09 17.13 -20.12
CA GLN A 8 15.05 18.57 -19.89
C GLN A 8 13.68 19.02 -19.38
N SER A 9 13.67 20.12 -18.60
CA SER A 9 12.43 20.73 -18.13
C SER A 9 11.65 21.36 -19.30
N SER A 10 10.34 21.14 -19.34
CA SER A 10 9.45 21.83 -20.27
C SER A 10 9.25 23.29 -19.82
N THR A 11 9.79 24.25 -20.56
CA THR A 11 9.92 25.66 -20.15
C THR A 11 8.75 26.57 -20.53
N SER A 12 7.77 26.14 -21.33
CA SER A 12 6.70 27.03 -21.79
C SER A 12 5.52 27.10 -20.79
N VAL A 13 5.66 27.94 -19.76
CA VAL A 13 4.55 28.29 -18.86
C VAL A 13 4.08 29.70 -19.19
N LYS A 14 2.81 29.85 -19.58
CA LYS A 14 2.22 31.19 -19.79
C LYS A 14 2.16 31.94 -18.46
N THR A 15 2.47 33.24 -18.47
CA THR A 15 2.30 34.09 -17.29
C THR A 15 0.89 33.96 -16.73
N GLY A 16 0.76 33.88 -15.40
CA GLY A 16 -0.54 33.68 -14.75
C GLY A 16 -1.08 32.25 -14.82
N HIS A 17 -0.33 31.29 -15.40
CA HIS A 17 -0.77 29.91 -15.55
C HIS A 17 0.21 28.92 -14.88
N ARG A 18 -0.31 27.77 -14.47
CA ARG A 18 0.44 26.58 -14.04
C ARG A 18 0.94 25.82 -15.27
N PRO A 19 2.00 25.01 -15.12
CA PRO A 19 2.40 24.06 -16.15
C PRO A 19 1.26 23.11 -16.53
N ILE A 20 1.20 22.76 -17.81
CA ILE A 20 0.27 21.78 -18.34
C ILE A 20 0.75 20.37 -17.96
N ARG A 21 -0.09 19.63 -17.23
CA ARG A 21 0.21 18.29 -16.72
C ARG A 21 -0.99 17.38 -16.95
N SER A 22 -0.76 16.26 -17.62
CA SER A 22 -1.77 15.24 -17.93
C SER A 22 -1.47 13.94 -17.19
N THR A 23 -1.33 14.02 -15.86
CA THR A 23 -0.87 12.92 -15.01
C THR A 23 -1.77 11.69 -15.14
N GLY A 24 -3.10 11.86 -15.15
CA GLY A 24 -4.02 10.73 -15.29
C GLY A 24 -3.94 10.04 -16.65
N ALA A 25 -3.67 10.79 -17.73
CA ALA A 25 -3.43 10.17 -19.04
C ALA A 25 -2.13 9.35 -19.04
N ALA A 26 -1.05 9.88 -18.45
CA ALA A 26 0.21 9.15 -18.33
C ALA A 26 0.06 7.85 -17.52
N ILE A 27 -0.67 7.89 -16.41
CA ILE A 27 -1.00 6.68 -15.63
C ILE A 27 -1.80 5.70 -16.47
N SER A 28 -2.84 6.17 -17.18
CA SER A 28 -3.71 5.31 -17.99
C SER A 28 -2.94 4.58 -19.09
N VAL A 29 -2.03 5.29 -19.78
CA VAL A 29 -1.15 4.69 -20.79
C VAL A 29 -0.20 3.66 -20.16
N ALA A 30 0.40 3.98 -19.01
CA ALA A 30 1.30 3.06 -18.32
C ALA A 30 0.58 1.78 -17.87
N VAL A 31 -0.63 1.91 -17.29
CA VAL A 31 -1.46 0.76 -16.91
C VAL A 31 -1.84 -0.06 -18.15
N GLY A 32 -2.36 0.58 -19.21
CA GLY A 32 -2.74 -0.12 -20.43
C GLY A 32 -1.57 -0.84 -21.13
N LEU A 33 -0.36 -0.27 -21.08
CA LEU A 33 0.85 -0.92 -21.58
C LEU A 33 1.19 -2.18 -20.76
N LEU A 34 1.12 -2.10 -19.43
CA LEU A 34 1.37 -3.25 -18.57
C LEU A 34 0.32 -4.35 -18.75
N GLU A 35 -0.95 -3.97 -18.86
CA GLU A 35 -2.05 -4.92 -19.13
C GLU A 35 -1.92 -5.59 -20.50
N GLY A 36 -1.47 -4.85 -21.52
CA GLY A 36 -1.29 -5.37 -22.87
C GLY A 36 -0.03 -6.23 -23.07
N CYS A 37 1.04 -5.95 -22.34
CA CYS A 37 2.35 -6.59 -22.55
C CYS A 37 2.75 -7.61 -21.47
N LEU A 38 2.29 -7.44 -20.22
CA LEU A 38 2.84 -8.15 -19.04
C LEU A 38 1.73 -8.75 -18.17
N ILE A 39 0.95 -9.66 -18.75
CA ILE A 39 -0.14 -10.34 -18.04
C ILE A 39 0.42 -11.18 -16.89
N ASN A 40 -0.20 -11.05 -15.71
CA ASN A 40 0.12 -11.83 -14.50
C ASN A 40 1.58 -11.72 -14.00
N THR A 41 2.24 -10.60 -14.33
CA THR A 41 3.58 -10.28 -13.84
C THR A 41 3.51 -9.09 -12.91
N GLY A 42 4.03 -9.28 -11.69
CA GLY A 42 4.18 -8.21 -10.71
C GLY A 42 4.93 -7.01 -11.28
N SER A 43 4.23 -5.87 -11.39
CA SER A 43 4.75 -4.66 -12.01
C SER A 43 4.58 -3.47 -11.07
N ARG A 44 5.41 -2.44 -11.24
CA ARG A 44 5.36 -1.21 -10.45
C ARG A 44 5.41 0.01 -11.37
N ILE A 45 4.37 0.83 -11.31
CA ILE A 45 4.37 2.17 -11.90
C ILE A 45 4.92 3.13 -10.85
N MET A 46 5.97 3.87 -11.20
CA MET A 46 6.53 4.93 -10.36
C MET A 46 6.20 6.28 -10.97
N LEU A 47 5.36 7.06 -10.27
CA LEU A 47 4.97 8.39 -10.69
C LEU A 47 5.75 9.44 -9.90
N PHE A 48 6.49 10.29 -10.61
CA PHE A 48 7.11 11.49 -10.06
C PHE A 48 6.40 12.71 -10.61
N THR A 49 5.70 13.46 -9.74
CA THR A 49 4.99 14.67 -10.13
C THR A 49 5.34 15.83 -9.20
N SER A 50 5.62 17.00 -9.78
CA SER A 50 5.94 18.24 -9.05
C SER A 50 4.72 19.15 -8.84
N GLY A 51 3.52 18.68 -9.19
CA GLY A 51 2.31 19.48 -9.08
C GLY A 51 1.04 18.73 -9.50
N PRO A 52 -0.11 19.41 -9.44
CA PRO A 52 -1.38 18.80 -9.78
C PRO A 52 -1.52 18.60 -11.30
N SER A 53 -2.37 17.64 -11.70
CA SER A 53 -2.81 17.48 -13.09
C SER A 53 -3.69 18.67 -13.48
N THR A 54 -3.36 19.35 -14.57
CA THR A 54 -4.05 20.55 -15.05
C THR A 54 -4.84 20.34 -16.33
N ILE A 55 -4.69 19.19 -16.96
CA ILE A 55 -5.46 18.76 -18.13
C ILE A 55 -5.72 17.25 -18.08
N GLY A 56 -6.63 16.80 -18.94
CA GLY A 56 -6.89 15.38 -19.18
C GLY A 56 -7.66 14.67 -18.05
N PRO A 57 -7.79 13.34 -18.13
CA PRO A 57 -8.41 12.53 -17.08
C PRO A 57 -7.70 12.74 -15.74
N GLY A 58 -8.46 12.86 -14.66
CA GLY A 58 -7.92 13.12 -13.32
C GLY A 58 -7.40 14.55 -13.12
N MET A 59 -7.86 15.52 -13.91
CA MET A 59 -7.56 16.94 -13.70
C MET A 59 -8.01 17.40 -12.30
N ILE A 60 -7.10 18.08 -11.59
CA ILE A 60 -7.29 18.53 -10.21
C ILE A 60 -7.67 20.01 -10.16
N VAL A 61 -7.00 20.83 -10.98
CA VAL A 61 -7.17 22.28 -11.02
C VAL A 61 -6.90 22.78 -12.43
N ASN A 62 -7.57 23.84 -12.87
CA ASN A 62 -7.24 24.50 -14.12
C ASN A 62 -5.83 25.10 -14.11
N SER A 63 -5.27 25.30 -15.30
CA SER A 63 -3.97 25.95 -15.47
C SER A 63 -3.98 27.39 -14.94
N ASP A 64 -5.06 28.14 -15.13
CA ASP A 64 -5.15 29.53 -14.66
C ASP A 64 -5.01 29.66 -13.14
N LEU A 65 -4.03 30.45 -12.68
CA LEU A 65 -3.74 30.71 -11.27
C LEU A 65 -4.90 31.38 -10.53
N GLY A 66 -5.83 32.05 -11.22
CA GLY A 66 -7.06 32.57 -10.64
C GLY A 66 -7.97 31.48 -10.06
N ASN A 67 -7.83 30.24 -10.54
CA ASN A 67 -8.47 29.09 -9.93
C ASN A 67 -7.63 28.57 -8.78
N SER A 68 -8.15 28.70 -7.56
CA SER A 68 -7.55 28.12 -6.36
C SER A 68 -7.62 26.59 -6.39
N ILE A 69 -6.54 25.93 -5.93
CA ILE A 69 -6.57 24.50 -5.63
C ILE A 69 -7.55 24.32 -4.45
N ARG A 70 -8.45 23.34 -4.55
CA ARG A 70 -9.45 23.05 -3.50
C ARG A 70 -8.74 22.93 -2.15
N THR A 71 -9.19 23.66 -1.13
CA THR A 71 -8.63 23.65 0.22
C THR A 71 -9.68 23.17 1.23
N HIS A 72 -9.63 21.88 1.60
CA HIS A 72 -10.19 21.48 2.88
C HIS A 72 -9.19 21.88 3.98
N ARG A 73 -9.66 22.55 5.04
CA ARG A 73 -8.82 23.18 6.09
C ARG A 73 -7.82 22.22 6.77
N GLU A 74 -7.99 20.90 6.69
CA GLU A 74 -7.10 19.89 7.28
C GLU A 74 -6.16 19.18 6.27
N LEU A 75 -6.30 19.43 4.95
CA LEU A 75 -5.66 18.64 3.88
C LEU A 75 -4.62 19.43 3.04
N SER A 76 -4.13 20.55 3.55
CA SER A 76 -3.39 21.57 2.79
C SER A 76 -2.13 21.08 2.07
N LYS A 77 -1.41 20.07 2.59
CA LYS A 77 -0.26 19.46 1.91
C LYS A 77 -0.63 18.34 0.93
N ILE A 78 -1.67 17.55 1.24
CA ILE A 78 -2.12 16.39 0.43
C ILE A 78 -2.80 16.86 -0.87
N LEU A 79 -3.56 17.94 -0.82
CA LEU A 79 -4.34 18.42 -1.97
C LEU A 79 -3.51 19.12 -3.06
N ARG A 80 -2.30 19.63 -2.74
CA ARG A 80 -1.53 20.46 -3.68
C ARG A 80 -0.99 19.71 -4.91
N VAL A 81 -0.86 18.39 -4.86
CA VAL A 81 -0.37 17.56 -5.98
C VAL A 81 -1.40 16.54 -6.49
N GLY A 82 -2.64 16.59 -6.00
CA GLY A 82 -3.65 15.56 -6.31
C GLY A 82 -3.38 14.23 -5.58
N ALA A 83 -2.70 14.26 -4.43
CA ALA A 83 -2.38 13.03 -3.70
C ALA A 83 -3.62 12.34 -3.13
N ALA A 84 -4.69 13.10 -2.85
CA ALA A 84 -5.97 12.53 -2.42
C ALA A 84 -6.57 11.61 -3.50
N GLU A 85 -6.51 12.04 -4.76
CA GLU A 85 -6.99 11.28 -5.90
C GLU A 85 -6.11 10.07 -6.22
N LEU A 86 -4.82 10.12 -5.87
CA LEU A 86 -3.88 9.01 -6.02
C LEU A 86 -3.84 8.05 -4.81
N LYS A 87 -4.43 8.43 -3.68
CA LYS A 87 -4.40 7.64 -2.44
C LYS A 87 -4.99 6.24 -2.65
N TYR A 88 -6.21 6.17 -3.18
CA TYR A 88 -6.92 4.90 -3.38
C TYR A 88 -6.14 3.89 -4.25
N PRO A 89 -5.67 4.22 -5.47
CA PRO A 89 -4.92 3.26 -6.29
C PRO A 89 -3.57 2.85 -5.68
N VAL A 90 -2.91 3.74 -4.92
CA VAL A 90 -1.67 3.39 -4.21
C VAL A 90 -1.95 2.40 -3.08
N GLU A 91 -2.97 2.64 -2.26
CA GLU A 91 -3.30 1.79 -1.10
C GLU A 91 -3.83 0.41 -1.51
N THR A 92 -4.59 0.35 -2.60
CA THR A 92 -5.15 -0.91 -3.11
C THR A 92 -4.07 -1.79 -3.77
N SER A 93 -3.09 -1.20 -4.46
CA SER A 93 -1.97 -1.92 -5.07
C SER A 93 -0.87 -2.35 -4.09
N GLY A 94 -0.89 -1.81 -2.86
CA GLY A 94 0.21 -1.98 -1.89
C GLY A 94 1.45 -1.13 -2.23
N GLY A 95 1.26 -0.08 -3.01
CA GLY A 95 2.29 0.91 -3.33
C GLY A 95 2.58 1.86 -2.17
N PHE A 96 3.53 2.76 -2.38
CA PHE A 96 3.92 3.79 -1.41
C PHE A 96 3.66 5.17 -2.00
N MET A 97 3.19 6.09 -1.15
CA MET A 97 3.07 7.51 -1.47
C MET A 97 4.11 8.28 -0.67
N ILE A 98 4.99 9.01 -1.35
CA ILE A 98 5.99 9.88 -0.73
C ILE A 98 5.59 11.32 -1.04
N LEU A 99 5.27 12.09 0.00
CA LEU A 99 5.04 13.52 -0.11
C LEU A 99 6.32 14.24 0.31
N ALA A 100 6.95 14.94 -0.64
CA ALA A 100 8.15 15.72 -0.43
C ALA A 100 7.95 17.14 -0.98
N GLU A 101 8.62 18.11 -0.37
CA GLU A 101 8.58 19.51 -0.83
C GLU A 101 9.48 19.73 -2.05
N SER A 102 10.54 18.93 -2.19
CA SER A 102 11.45 18.92 -3.34
C SER A 102 12.04 17.52 -3.56
N PHE A 103 12.30 17.18 -4.82
CA PHE A 103 13.05 15.96 -5.19
C PHE A 103 14.54 16.04 -4.86
N GLU A 104 15.05 17.23 -4.55
CA GLU A 104 16.44 17.42 -4.11
C GLU A 104 16.61 17.19 -2.61
N SER A 105 15.51 17.02 -1.86
CA SER A 105 15.58 16.84 -0.42
C SER A 105 16.25 15.52 -0.03
N GLU A 106 17.07 15.56 1.03
CA GLU A 106 17.71 14.37 1.58
C GLU A 106 16.66 13.34 2.03
N GLN A 107 15.51 13.80 2.52
CA GLN A 107 14.40 12.94 2.94
C GLN A 107 13.84 12.16 1.74
N PHE A 108 13.56 12.83 0.62
CA PHE A 108 13.10 12.16 -0.59
C PHE A 108 14.13 11.15 -1.09
N SER A 109 15.40 11.55 -1.17
CA SER A 109 16.50 10.68 -1.61
C SER A 109 16.62 9.43 -0.72
N LYS A 110 16.61 9.60 0.61
CA LYS A 110 16.63 8.48 1.57
C LYS A 110 15.41 7.56 1.41
N CYS A 111 14.21 8.12 1.25
CA CYS A 111 13.00 7.33 1.03
C CYS A 111 13.08 6.52 -0.28
N LEU A 112 13.58 7.14 -1.36
CA LEU A 112 13.77 6.47 -2.64
C LEU A 112 14.81 5.35 -2.52
N HIS A 113 15.93 5.59 -1.85
CA HIS A 113 16.94 4.55 -1.60
C HIS A 113 16.36 3.37 -0.81
N HIS A 114 15.62 3.63 0.27
CA HIS A 114 14.96 2.57 1.06
C HIS A 114 13.96 1.74 0.25
N MET A 115 13.30 2.34 -0.74
CA MET A 115 12.39 1.63 -1.63
C MET A 115 13.09 0.52 -2.43
N PHE A 116 14.40 0.67 -2.66
CA PHE A 116 15.24 -0.28 -3.40
C PHE A 116 16.24 -1.01 -2.49
N ASP A 117 15.99 -1.05 -1.18
CA ASP A 117 16.80 -1.81 -0.24
C ASP A 117 16.91 -3.27 -0.70
N ARG A 118 18.13 -3.81 -0.58
CA ARG A 118 18.44 -5.19 -0.95
C ARG A 118 18.66 -6.06 0.29
N ASP A 119 18.44 -7.36 0.12
CA ASP A 119 18.85 -8.37 1.11
C ASP A 119 20.31 -8.81 0.88
N ASN A 120 20.76 -9.75 1.72
CA ASN A 120 22.14 -10.26 1.68
C ASN A 120 22.48 -10.92 0.34
N ASP A 121 21.46 -11.43 -0.37
CA ASP A 121 21.59 -12.07 -1.68
C ASP A 121 21.48 -11.04 -2.84
N ARG A 122 21.51 -9.74 -2.52
CA ARG A 122 21.37 -8.60 -3.45
C ARG A 122 20.03 -8.52 -4.18
N ASN A 123 19.01 -9.24 -3.69
CA ASN A 123 17.65 -9.16 -4.20
C ASN A 123 16.92 -7.98 -3.57
N LEU A 124 16.04 -7.31 -4.31
CA LEU A 124 15.19 -6.25 -3.75
C LEU A 124 14.28 -6.83 -2.65
N LYS A 125 14.16 -6.12 -1.52
CA LYS A 125 13.26 -6.43 -0.39
C LYS A 125 11.81 -6.09 -0.70
N MET A 126 11.35 -6.59 -1.83
CA MET A 126 10.06 -6.28 -2.44
C MET A 126 9.49 -7.55 -3.04
N PHE A 127 8.20 -7.75 -2.80
CA PHE A 127 7.51 -8.98 -3.09
C PHE A 127 6.26 -8.65 -3.90
N PHE A 128 6.03 -9.41 -4.97
CA PHE A 128 4.91 -9.21 -5.88
C PHE A 128 3.98 -10.40 -5.88
N ASP A 129 2.79 -10.24 -6.44
CA ASP A 129 1.75 -11.28 -6.53
C ASP A 129 1.51 -11.99 -5.20
N ALA A 130 1.53 -11.19 -4.14
CA ALA A 130 1.36 -11.70 -2.81
C ALA A 130 -0.12 -12.04 -2.56
N THR A 131 -0.35 -13.20 -1.97
CA THR A 131 -1.65 -13.67 -1.50
C THR A 131 -1.52 -14.14 -0.06
N ILE A 132 -2.52 -13.86 0.77
CA ILE A 132 -2.57 -14.30 2.17
C ILE A 132 -3.79 -15.20 2.34
N LYS A 133 -3.54 -16.46 2.70
CA LYS A 133 -4.54 -17.47 3.06
C LYS A 133 -4.56 -17.64 4.57
N ILE A 134 -5.76 -17.64 5.17
CA ILE A 134 -5.94 -17.81 6.63
C ILE A 134 -6.68 -19.11 6.89
N VAL A 135 -6.11 -19.97 7.74
CA VAL A 135 -6.70 -21.26 8.15
C VAL A 135 -6.92 -21.25 9.66
N THR A 136 -8.10 -21.67 10.12
CA THR A 136 -8.43 -21.76 11.56
C THR A 136 -8.96 -23.14 11.94
N THR A 137 -8.85 -23.52 13.22
CA THR A 137 -9.16 -24.88 13.72
C THR A 137 -10.53 -25.43 13.30
N ASN A 138 -11.55 -24.57 13.15
CA ASN A 138 -12.94 -25.00 12.95
C ASN A 138 -13.57 -24.52 11.63
N ARG A 139 -12.74 -24.06 10.66
CA ARG A 139 -13.23 -23.70 9.33
C ARG A 139 -12.30 -24.27 8.25
N ASN A 140 -12.68 -25.44 7.72
CA ASN A 140 -12.26 -25.91 6.39
C ASN A 140 -13.07 -25.22 5.27
N ARG A 141 -13.46 -23.95 5.44
CA ARG A 141 -13.87 -23.18 4.27
C ARG A 141 -12.59 -22.77 3.59
N ASP A 142 -12.46 -23.08 2.30
CA ASP A 142 -11.40 -22.47 1.50
C ASP A 142 -11.48 -20.97 1.74
N PRO A 143 -10.43 -20.36 2.33
CA PRO A 143 -10.44 -18.93 2.53
C PRO A 143 -10.54 -18.34 1.14
N TRP A 144 -11.49 -17.43 0.97
CA TRP A 144 -11.59 -16.63 -0.24
C TRP A 144 -10.17 -16.15 -0.55
N PRO A 145 -9.59 -16.47 -1.71
CA PRO A 145 -8.34 -15.81 -2.08
C PRO A 145 -8.68 -14.32 -1.99
N LEU A 146 -7.97 -13.58 -1.13
CA LEU A 146 -8.06 -12.13 -1.21
C LEU A 146 -7.70 -11.83 -2.67
N PRO A 147 -8.62 -11.28 -3.49
CA PRO A 147 -8.44 -11.21 -4.94
C PRO A 147 -7.38 -10.17 -5.33
N PHE A 148 -6.64 -9.65 -4.37
CA PHE A 148 -5.72 -8.56 -4.53
C PHE A 148 -4.31 -9.12 -4.52
N SER A 149 -3.80 -9.41 -5.72
CA SER A 149 -2.35 -9.37 -5.95
C SER A 149 -1.86 -8.01 -5.49
N ARG A 150 -1.00 -7.99 -4.46
CA ARG A 150 -0.42 -6.77 -3.91
C ARG A 150 1.09 -6.83 -3.95
N THR A 151 1.68 -5.64 -4.05
CA THR A 151 3.08 -5.48 -3.67
C THR A 151 3.17 -5.50 -2.14
N LEU A 152 4.08 -6.32 -1.60
CA LEU A 152 4.44 -6.31 -0.18
C LEU A 152 5.92 -5.96 -0.03
N THR A 153 6.28 -5.39 1.11
CA THR A 153 7.66 -5.26 1.55
C THR A 153 7.81 -5.88 2.94
N ASN A 154 9.04 -5.92 3.46
CA ASN A 154 9.29 -6.29 4.85
C ASN A 154 8.71 -5.29 5.87
N ARG A 155 8.15 -4.16 5.42
CA ARG A 155 7.46 -3.17 6.25
C ARG A 155 5.94 -3.24 6.16
N THR A 156 5.39 -4.10 5.29
CA THR A 156 3.93 -4.22 5.16
C THR A 156 3.33 -4.86 6.41
N CYS A 157 2.43 -4.14 7.08
CA CYS A 157 1.65 -4.62 8.22
C CYS A 157 0.17 -4.74 7.82
N VAL A 158 -0.42 -5.91 8.08
CA VAL A 158 -1.81 -6.22 7.78
C VAL A 158 -2.52 -6.57 9.08
N GLU A 159 -3.69 -5.98 9.29
CA GLU A 159 -4.55 -6.23 10.44
C GLU A 159 -5.66 -7.21 10.05
N PHE A 160 -5.93 -8.19 10.91
CA PHE A 160 -6.97 -9.19 10.71
C PHE A 160 -7.91 -9.19 11.91
N PHE A 161 -9.20 -9.03 11.64
CA PHE A 161 -10.23 -9.12 12.66
C PHE A 161 -10.83 -10.53 12.66
N PHE A 162 -10.92 -11.12 13.84
CA PHE A 162 -11.50 -12.44 14.04
C PHE A 162 -12.74 -12.31 14.91
N GLU A 163 -13.83 -12.89 14.45
CA GLU A 163 -15.05 -13.02 15.25
C GLU A 163 -15.08 -14.37 15.95
N VAL A 164 -15.38 -14.37 17.25
CA VAL A 164 -15.58 -15.58 18.03
C VAL A 164 -17.03 -16.04 17.83
N GLY A 165 -17.23 -17.16 17.14
CA GLY A 165 -18.57 -17.70 16.88
C GLY A 165 -19.27 -18.18 18.15
N ASN A 166 -20.59 -17.93 18.24
CA ASN A 166 -21.40 -18.21 19.43
C ASN A 166 -21.72 -19.72 19.65
N GLU A 167 -21.52 -20.56 18.64
CA GLU A 167 -22.07 -21.93 18.62
C GLU A 167 -21.16 -23.00 19.21
N GLN A 168 -19.90 -22.70 19.49
CA GLN A 168 -19.00 -23.70 20.08
C GLN A 168 -18.91 -23.52 21.59
N LYS A 169 -19.43 -24.51 22.33
CA LYS A 169 -18.96 -24.84 23.68
C LYS A 169 -17.50 -25.29 23.60
N ALA A 170 -16.60 -24.40 23.19
CA ALA A 170 -15.18 -24.67 23.18
C ALA A 170 -14.78 -25.01 24.62
N GLN A 171 -14.29 -26.23 24.83
CA GLN A 171 -13.93 -26.70 26.15
C GLN A 171 -12.84 -25.77 26.70
N ALA A 172 -13.04 -25.22 27.89
CA ALA A 172 -12.02 -24.37 28.53
C ALA A 172 -10.67 -25.13 28.57
N GLY A 173 -9.60 -24.47 28.14
CA GLY A 173 -8.27 -25.06 28.01
C GLY A 173 -7.98 -25.72 26.66
N SER A 174 -8.97 -25.96 25.80
CA SER A 174 -8.73 -26.44 24.43
C SER A 174 -8.02 -25.37 23.60
N ALA A 175 -7.07 -25.80 22.76
CA ALA A 175 -6.31 -24.89 21.92
C ALA A 175 -7.05 -24.61 20.60
N PHE A 176 -7.01 -23.37 20.14
CA PHE A 176 -7.30 -22.99 18.77
C PHE A 176 -6.03 -22.48 18.07
N PHE A 177 -6.03 -22.59 16.75
CA PHE A 177 -4.93 -22.25 15.89
C PHE A 177 -5.41 -21.30 14.80
N ILE A 178 -4.55 -20.37 14.47
CA ILE A 178 -4.69 -19.50 13.31
C ILE A 178 -3.39 -19.61 12.53
N GLN A 179 -3.49 -20.02 11.27
CA GLN A 179 -2.35 -20.14 10.38
C GLN A 179 -2.49 -19.15 9.23
N PHE A 180 -1.47 -18.30 9.08
CA PHE A 180 -1.31 -17.37 7.99
C PHE A 180 -0.35 -17.96 6.97
N ILE A 181 -0.81 -18.13 5.73
CA ILE A 181 -0.03 -18.67 4.62
C ILE A 181 0.10 -17.57 3.57
N THR A 182 1.26 -16.93 3.52
CA THR A 182 1.57 -15.89 2.55
C THR A 182 2.38 -16.47 1.40
N ARG A 183 1.81 -16.53 0.20
CA ARG A 183 2.54 -16.87 -1.03
C ARG A 183 2.89 -15.58 -1.76
N TYR A 184 4.12 -15.43 -2.21
CA TYR A 184 4.59 -14.23 -2.91
C TYR A 184 5.73 -14.56 -3.87
N ARG A 185 5.95 -13.69 -4.86
CA ARG A 185 7.09 -13.75 -5.78
C ARG A 185 8.17 -12.78 -5.32
N TYR A 186 9.40 -13.27 -5.17
CA TYR A 186 10.58 -12.46 -4.92
C TYR A 186 11.00 -11.69 -6.18
N SER A 187 11.87 -10.70 -6.02
CA SER A 187 12.45 -9.94 -7.13
C SER A 187 13.32 -10.79 -8.09
N ASN A 188 13.81 -11.95 -7.66
CA ASN A 188 14.49 -12.92 -8.50
C ASN A 188 13.55 -13.92 -9.20
N MET A 189 12.25 -13.60 -9.27
CA MET A 189 11.19 -14.43 -9.86
C MET A 189 10.87 -15.74 -9.13
N THR A 190 11.57 -16.09 -8.04
CA THR A 190 11.23 -17.27 -7.25
C THR A 190 9.94 -17.05 -6.47
N VAL A 191 9.08 -18.07 -6.41
CA VAL A 191 7.88 -18.05 -5.59
C VAL A 191 8.20 -18.65 -4.23
N ARG A 192 7.92 -17.90 -3.16
CA ARG A 192 8.11 -18.35 -1.78
C ARG A 192 6.77 -18.40 -1.05
N LYS A 193 6.73 -19.24 -0.02
CA LYS A 193 5.60 -19.36 0.90
C LYS A 193 6.13 -19.12 2.31
N ARG A 194 5.56 -18.16 3.02
CA ARG A 194 5.78 -17.93 4.46
C ARG A 194 4.56 -18.45 5.21
N VAL A 195 4.80 -19.29 6.21
CA VAL A 195 3.75 -19.84 7.07
C VAL A 195 4.01 -19.37 8.50
N THR A 196 3.04 -18.69 9.10
CA THR A 196 3.05 -18.30 10.52
C THR A 196 1.87 -18.94 11.20
N THR A 197 2.11 -19.75 12.24
CA THR A 197 1.05 -20.40 13.01
C THR A 197 1.04 -19.82 14.41
N VAL A 198 -0.12 -19.35 14.86
CA VAL A 198 -0.35 -18.88 16.22
C VAL A 198 -1.32 -19.84 16.90
N SER A 199 -1.04 -20.20 18.14
CA SER A 199 -1.95 -20.99 18.98
C SER A 199 -2.32 -20.21 20.24
N ARG A 200 -3.58 -20.32 20.65
CA ARG A 200 -4.11 -19.78 21.91
C ARG A 200 -5.08 -20.79 22.52
N ARG A 201 -5.34 -20.67 23.81
CA ARG A 201 -6.30 -21.52 24.51
C ARG A 201 -7.60 -20.77 24.71
N TRP A 202 -8.71 -21.50 24.65
CA TRP A 202 -10.00 -20.99 25.08
C TRP A 202 -10.01 -20.82 26.59
N VAL A 203 -10.53 -19.69 27.04
CA VAL A 203 -10.63 -19.34 28.47
C VAL A 203 -12.08 -18.99 28.81
N PRO A 204 -12.53 -19.26 30.04
CA PRO A 204 -13.86 -18.82 30.50
C PRO A 204 -14.00 -17.30 30.43
N LYS A 205 -15.24 -16.81 30.25
CA LYS A 205 -15.57 -15.38 30.07
C LYS A 205 -15.01 -14.43 31.14
N ASN A 206 -14.84 -14.90 32.38
CA ASN A 206 -14.34 -14.10 33.50
C ASN A 206 -12.90 -14.48 33.90
N SER A 207 -12.15 -15.14 33.02
CA SER A 207 -10.76 -15.50 33.31
C SER A 207 -9.89 -14.23 33.40
N PRO A 208 -9.05 -14.08 34.44
CA PRO A 208 -8.10 -12.98 34.54
C PRO A 208 -7.08 -12.98 33.39
N GLU A 209 -6.91 -14.11 32.70
CA GLU A 209 -6.09 -14.26 31.50
C GLU A 209 -6.57 -13.39 30.33
N ILE A 210 -7.86 -13.04 30.28
CA ILE A 210 -8.40 -12.14 29.24
C ILE A 210 -7.83 -10.74 29.43
N SER A 211 -7.88 -10.21 30.65
CA SER A 211 -7.34 -8.89 30.97
C SER A 211 -5.82 -8.85 30.86
N SER A 212 -5.10 -9.88 31.33
CA SER A 212 -3.64 -9.90 31.25
C SER A 212 -3.12 -10.16 29.84
N GLY A 213 -3.93 -10.74 28.95
CA GLY A 213 -3.63 -10.92 27.53
C GLY A 213 -3.91 -9.70 26.66
N PHE A 214 -4.41 -8.59 27.23
CA PHE A 214 -4.70 -7.38 26.48
C PHE A 214 -3.42 -6.61 26.13
N ASP A 215 -3.23 -6.35 24.85
CA ASP A 215 -2.13 -5.53 24.33
C ASP A 215 -2.66 -4.13 24.00
N GLN A 216 -2.37 -3.17 24.88
CA GLN A 216 -2.86 -1.80 24.75
C GLN A 216 -2.25 -1.04 23.57
N GLU A 217 -1.01 -1.36 23.17
CA GLU A 217 -0.33 -0.69 22.05
C GLU A 217 -0.94 -1.14 20.73
N VAL A 218 -1.15 -2.45 20.58
CA VAL A 218 -1.84 -3.01 19.41
C VAL A 218 -3.28 -2.52 19.36
N ALA A 219 -4.01 -2.53 20.48
CA ALA A 219 -5.38 -2.03 20.53
C ALA A 219 -5.46 -0.55 20.13
N ALA A 220 -4.58 0.30 20.67
CA ALA A 220 -4.53 1.71 20.30
C ALA A 220 -4.23 1.91 18.81
N SER A 221 -3.25 1.18 18.26
CA SER A 221 -2.92 1.27 16.83
C SER A 221 -4.06 0.82 15.92
N VAL A 222 -4.76 -0.25 16.28
CA VAL A 222 -5.90 -0.78 15.50
C VAL A 222 -7.09 0.18 15.58
N MET A 223 -7.41 0.68 16.79
CA MET A 223 -8.50 1.63 16.97
C MET A 223 -8.23 2.96 16.24
N ALA A 224 -6.98 3.43 16.25
CA ALA A 224 -6.57 4.59 15.46
C ALA A 224 -6.75 4.36 13.96
N ARG A 225 -6.47 3.15 13.45
CA ARG A 225 -6.70 2.82 12.04
C ARG A 225 -8.19 2.76 11.68
N LEU A 226 -9.05 2.26 12.57
CA LEU A 226 -10.51 2.21 12.35
C LEU A 226 -11.19 3.58 12.43
N ALA A 227 -10.55 4.58 13.04
CA ALA A 227 -11.09 5.93 13.18
C ALA A 227 -10.85 6.83 11.95
N ILE A 228 -10.06 6.37 10.96
CA ILE A 228 -9.65 7.10 9.75
C ILE A 228 -10.36 6.53 8.53
#